data_AF-S3TQT7-F1
#
_entry.id   AF-S3TQT7-F1
#
_cell.length_a   1.000
_cell.length_b   1.000
_cell.length_c   1.000
_cell.angle_alpha   90.00
_cell.angle_beta   90.00
_cell.angle_gamma   90.00
#
_symmetry.space_group_name_H-M   'P 1'
#
loop_
_entity.id
_entity.type
_entity.pdbx_description
1 polymer ?
#
loop_
_entity_poly.entity_id
_entity_poly.type
_entity_poly.pdbx_seq_one_letter_code
_entity_poly.pdbx_strand_id
1 'polypeptide(L)'
;MNASIAKFEKFEWLTQGLTLRSAGLEPFIRGTGDRPLNYEDRLGAIASMNTQLAKSVTALIVFEHKAKSDYDYVRQYLADLFIEQAVRDKKREPERIAIYHLAWLLSRMVLDFVLDPELEENYTAKGRLAYAGINRHQMNVESYRKTWKGYESLMTQMIERAILEAETTIEQYRKNTYKNMRA
;
A
#
# COMPACT_ATOMS: atom_id res chain seq x y z
N MET A 1 18.34 5.37 -9.12
CA MET A 1 17.61 4.43 -8.24
C MET A 1 16.15 4.77 -8.36
N ASN A 2 15.27 3.81 -8.66
CA ASN A 2 13.82 4.08 -8.66
C ASN A 2 13.40 4.42 -7.22
N ALA A 3 12.65 5.50 -7.02
CA ALA A 3 12.21 5.93 -5.69
C ALA A 3 11.32 4.88 -4.99
N SER A 4 10.60 4.08 -5.77
CA SER A 4 9.84 2.90 -5.31
C SER A 4 10.74 1.83 -4.67
N ILE A 5 11.92 1.61 -5.22
CA ILE A 5 12.90 0.61 -4.72
C ILE A 5 13.46 1.05 -3.37
N ALA A 6 13.75 2.35 -3.18
CA ALA A 6 14.26 2.87 -1.91
C ALA A 6 13.22 2.81 -0.77
N LYS A 7 11.94 3.08 -1.06
CA LYS A 7 10.87 3.07 -0.04
C LYS A 7 10.54 1.66 0.47
N PHE A 8 10.72 0.65 -0.37
CA PHE A 8 10.33 -0.74 -0.08
C PHE A 8 11.52 -1.70 0.00
N GLU A 9 12.71 -1.21 0.38
CA GLU A 9 13.95 -2.00 0.44
C GLU A 9 13.79 -3.32 1.22
N LYS A 10 13.09 -3.30 2.36
CA LYS A 10 12.84 -4.52 3.16
C LYS A 10 11.94 -5.54 2.45
N PHE A 11 11.08 -5.09 1.53
CA PHE A 11 10.26 -5.96 0.69
C PHE A 11 11.05 -6.53 -0.49
N GLU A 12 12.24 -6.00 -0.81
CA GLU A 12 13.07 -6.58 -1.87
C GLU A 12 13.41 -8.03 -1.62
N TRP A 13 13.63 -8.40 -0.35
CA TRP A 13 13.83 -9.78 0.04
C TRP A 13 12.67 -10.69 -0.41
N LEU A 14 11.43 -10.17 -0.40
CA LEU A 14 10.25 -10.86 -0.91
C LEU A 14 10.03 -10.70 -2.42
N THR A 15 10.76 -9.83 -3.13
CA THR A 15 10.62 -9.66 -4.59
C THR A 15 11.78 -10.26 -5.38
N GLN A 16 12.91 -10.56 -4.74
CA GLN A 16 14.07 -11.25 -5.34
C GLN A 16 13.62 -12.48 -6.16
N GLY A 17 13.91 -12.51 -7.45
CA GLY A 17 13.56 -13.62 -8.35
C GLY A 17 12.22 -13.52 -9.09
N LEU A 18 11.35 -12.54 -8.82
CA LEU A 18 10.15 -12.29 -9.64
C LEU A 18 10.45 -11.56 -10.95
N THR A 19 11.57 -10.81 -11.00
CA THR A 19 11.99 -10.01 -12.15
C THR A 19 12.64 -10.82 -13.28
N LEU A 20 12.90 -12.12 -13.10
CA LEU A 20 13.33 -12.99 -14.19
C LEU A 20 12.11 -13.68 -14.78
N ARG A 21 11.68 -13.22 -15.95
CA ARG A 21 10.76 -13.93 -16.84
C ARG A 21 11.29 -15.33 -17.14
N SER A 22 10.90 -16.31 -16.34
CA SER A 22 10.97 -17.71 -16.75
C SER A 22 9.82 -18.45 -16.10
N ALA A 23 8.76 -18.66 -16.88
CA ALA A 23 7.77 -19.68 -16.61
C ALA A 23 8.51 -21.01 -16.40
N GLY A 24 8.48 -21.52 -15.16
CA GLY A 24 8.80 -22.91 -14.86
C GLY A 24 10.21 -23.26 -14.36
N LEU A 25 11.09 -22.30 -14.07
CA LEU A 25 12.42 -22.61 -13.51
C LEU A 25 12.69 -21.78 -12.25
N GLU A 26 12.86 -22.47 -11.13
CA GLU A 26 13.39 -21.87 -9.90
C GLU A 26 14.71 -21.13 -10.22
N PRO A 27 14.92 -19.89 -9.73
CA PRO A 27 16.16 -19.18 -9.96
C PRO A 27 17.31 -19.93 -9.27
N PHE A 28 18.13 -20.61 -10.08
CA PHE A 28 19.36 -21.25 -9.62
C PHE A 28 20.41 -20.16 -9.38
N ILE A 29 20.46 -19.60 -8.17
CA ILE A 29 21.53 -18.70 -7.75
C ILE A 29 22.74 -19.57 -7.38
N ARG A 30 23.74 -19.65 -8.28
CA ARG A 30 25.05 -20.21 -7.93
C ARG A 30 25.76 -19.29 -6.95
N GLY A 31 25.98 -19.77 -5.73
CA GLY A 31 27.17 -19.44 -4.95
C GLY A 31 27.04 -18.38 -3.85
N THR A 32 26.19 -18.59 -2.84
CA THR A 32 26.36 -17.97 -1.51
C THR A 32 25.95 -18.88 -0.32
N GLY A 33 25.50 -20.11 -0.55
CA GLY A 33 25.07 -21.00 0.55
C GLY A 33 23.70 -20.65 1.15
N ASP A 34 23.09 -19.54 0.73
CA ASP A 34 21.71 -19.19 1.06
C ASP A 34 20.74 -19.81 0.05
N ARG A 35 19.73 -20.56 0.52
CA ARG A 35 18.67 -21.13 -0.32
C ARG A 35 17.88 -19.99 -1.00
N PRO A 36 17.59 -20.07 -2.31
CA PRO A 36 16.73 -19.09 -2.97
C PRO A 36 15.33 -19.12 -2.36
N LEU A 37 14.78 -17.93 -2.09
CA LEU A 37 13.46 -17.77 -1.48
C LEU A 37 12.36 -18.30 -2.40
N ASN A 38 11.63 -19.34 -2.00
CA ASN A 38 10.59 -19.93 -2.83
C ASN A 38 9.27 -19.13 -2.72
N TYR A 39 8.27 -19.51 -3.51
CA TYR A 39 6.95 -18.86 -3.47
C TYR A 39 6.23 -19.06 -2.12
N GLU A 40 6.42 -20.22 -1.49
CA GLU A 40 5.81 -20.57 -0.20
C GLU A 40 6.35 -19.71 0.95
N ASP A 41 7.65 -19.38 0.94
CA ASP A 41 8.28 -18.50 1.91
C ASP A 41 7.68 -17.09 1.86
N ARG A 42 7.31 -16.61 0.66
CA ARG A 42 6.62 -15.31 0.49
C ARG A 42 5.22 -15.35 1.08
N LEU A 43 4.48 -16.42 0.78
CA LEU A 43 3.16 -16.63 1.35
C LEU A 43 3.22 -16.82 2.86
N GLY A 44 4.25 -17.49 3.39
CA GLY A 44 4.49 -17.67 4.82
C GLY A 44 4.77 -16.34 5.53
N ALA A 45 5.66 -15.52 4.96
CA ALA A 45 5.93 -14.17 5.45
C ALA A 45 4.65 -13.31 5.50
N ILE A 46 3.88 -13.28 4.40
CA ILE A 46 2.59 -12.58 4.35
C ILE A 46 1.62 -13.16 5.38
N ALA A 47 1.47 -14.48 5.45
CA ALA A 47 0.54 -15.14 6.37
C ALA A 47 0.83 -14.83 7.85
N SER A 48 2.11 -14.67 8.20
CA SER A 48 2.57 -14.32 9.55
C SER A 48 2.28 -12.90 10.01
N MET A 49 1.81 -12.02 9.12
CA MET A 49 1.39 -10.66 9.50
C MET A 49 0.11 -10.73 10.35
N ASN A 50 -0.05 -9.79 11.28
CA ASN A 50 -1.15 -9.83 12.24
C ASN A 50 -2.45 -9.30 11.62
N THR A 51 -2.35 -8.25 10.81
CA THR A 51 -3.53 -7.59 10.23
C THR A 51 -3.76 -7.97 8.79
N GLN A 52 -5.03 -8.11 8.40
CA GLN A 52 -5.40 -8.31 6.99
C GLN A 52 -4.97 -7.12 6.13
N LEU A 53 -4.95 -5.90 6.70
CA LEU A 53 -4.44 -4.71 6.02
C LEU A 53 -2.95 -4.85 5.66
N ALA A 54 -2.10 -5.26 6.61
CA ALA A 54 -0.68 -5.50 6.33
C ALA A 54 -0.47 -6.60 5.28
N LYS A 55 -1.26 -7.67 5.33
CA LYS A 55 -1.23 -8.75 4.32
C LYS A 55 -1.52 -8.21 2.92
N SER A 56 -2.64 -7.52 2.76
CA SER A 56 -3.08 -7.02 1.46
C SER A 56 -2.18 -5.90 0.93
N VAL A 57 -1.71 -4.99 1.79
CA VAL A 57 -0.71 -3.96 1.40
C VAL A 57 0.59 -4.62 0.95
N THR A 58 1.07 -5.64 1.65
CA THR A 58 2.27 -6.39 1.24
C THR A 58 2.08 -7.10 -0.10
N ALA A 59 0.93 -7.74 -0.32
CA ALA A 59 0.62 -8.35 -1.60
C ALA A 59 0.66 -7.33 -2.75
N LEU A 60 0.13 -6.13 -2.53
CA LEU A 60 0.18 -5.06 -3.53
C LEU A 60 1.60 -4.60 -3.86
N ILE A 61 2.47 -4.50 -2.85
CA ILE A 61 3.89 -4.13 -3.02
C ILE A 61 4.66 -5.25 -3.74
N VAL A 62 4.52 -6.49 -3.26
CA VAL A 62 5.30 -7.65 -3.76
C VAL A 62 4.89 -8.04 -5.18
N PHE A 63 3.60 -7.94 -5.52
CA PHE A 63 3.06 -8.36 -6.82
C PHE A 63 2.83 -7.20 -7.79
N GLU A 64 3.42 -6.02 -7.56
CA GLU A 64 3.34 -4.84 -8.45
C GLU A 64 1.89 -4.49 -8.84
N HIS A 65 0.98 -4.41 -7.86
CA HIS A 65 -0.43 -4.06 -8.07
C HIS A 65 -1.27 -5.06 -8.90
N LYS A 66 -0.76 -6.25 -9.21
CA LYS A 66 -1.52 -7.28 -9.97
C LYS A 66 -2.64 -7.94 -9.16
N ALA A 67 -2.64 -7.76 -7.83
CA ALA A 67 -3.62 -8.35 -6.92
C ALA A 67 -4.88 -7.45 -6.77
N LYS A 68 -5.81 -7.56 -7.73
CA LYS A 68 -7.04 -6.75 -7.74
C LYS A 68 -7.88 -6.89 -6.45
N SER A 69 -8.01 -8.10 -5.92
CA SER A 69 -8.75 -8.36 -4.68
C SER A 69 -8.17 -7.60 -3.49
N ASP A 70 -6.84 -7.59 -3.37
CA ASP A 70 -6.15 -6.85 -2.30
C ASP A 70 -6.26 -5.34 -2.50
N TYR A 71 -6.22 -4.88 -3.75
CA TYR A 71 -6.43 -3.47 -4.06
C TYR A 71 -7.82 -3.00 -3.65
N ASP A 72 -8.85 -3.75 -4.07
CA ASP A 72 -10.25 -3.45 -3.74
C ASP A 72 -10.48 -3.52 -2.22
N TYR A 73 -9.88 -4.50 -1.52
CA TYR A 73 -9.94 -4.60 -0.07
C TYR A 73 -9.31 -3.39 0.63
N VAL A 74 -8.07 -3.02 0.28
CA VAL A 74 -7.37 -1.89 0.92
C VAL A 74 -8.11 -0.59 0.65
N ARG A 75 -8.58 -0.39 -0.59
CA ARG A 75 -9.38 0.78 -0.94
C ARG A 75 -10.67 0.87 -0.12
N GLN A 76 -11.40 -0.23 0.00
CA GLN A 76 -12.63 -0.30 0.79
C GLN A 76 -12.34 0.02 2.27
N TYR A 77 -11.32 -0.62 2.85
CA TYR A 77 -10.90 -0.38 4.22
C TYR A 77 -10.62 1.10 4.51
N LEU A 78 -9.91 1.77 3.59
CA LEU A 78 -9.60 3.20 3.73
C LEU A 78 -10.84 4.09 3.57
N ALA A 79 -11.77 3.70 2.70
CA ALA A 79 -13.02 4.44 2.52
C ALA A 79 -13.90 4.34 3.76
N ASP A 80 -13.98 3.16 4.36
CA ASP A 80 -14.72 2.94 5.61
C ASP A 80 -14.10 3.73 6.77
N LEU A 81 -12.77 3.70 6.91
CA LEU A 81 -12.04 4.52 7.88
C LEU A 81 -12.34 6.02 7.74
N PHE A 82 -12.35 6.53 6.50
CA PHE A 82 -12.70 7.92 6.22
C PHE A 82 -14.11 8.22 6.72
N ILE A 83 -15.08 7.38 6.38
CA ILE A 83 -16.50 7.59 6.70
C ILE A 83 -16.71 7.51 8.21
N GLU A 84 -16.16 6.50 8.86
CA GLU A 84 -16.24 6.34 10.30
C GLU A 84 -15.69 7.58 11.03
N GLN A 85 -14.54 8.09 10.62
CA GLN A 85 -13.98 9.28 11.24
C GLN A 85 -14.81 10.53 10.94
N ALA A 86 -15.31 10.69 9.71
CA ALA A 86 -16.17 11.83 9.36
C ALA A 86 -17.49 11.83 10.16
N VAL A 87 -18.07 10.65 10.42
CA VAL A 87 -19.25 10.48 11.28
C VAL A 87 -18.91 10.84 12.73
N ARG A 88 -17.78 10.37 13.26
CA ARG A 88 -17.30 10.73 14.62
C ARG A 88 -17.11 12.24 14.78
N ASP A 89 -16.58 12.89 13.75
CA ASP A 89 -16.37 14.34 13.71
C ASP A 89 -17.66 15.13 13.42
N LYS A 90 -18.80 14.46 13.26
CA LYS A 90 -20.12 15.04 12.92
C LYS A 90 -20.05 15.93 11.68
N LYS A 91 -19.28 15.51 10.66
CA LYS A 91 -19.17 16.25 9.40
C LYS A 91 -20.50 16.27 8.66
N ARG A 92 -20.77 17.40 8.02
CA ARG A 92 -21.88 17.53 7.08
C ARG A 92 -21.48 16.95 5.72
N GLU A 93 -22.47 16.45 4.99
CA GLU A 93 -22.28 15.96 3.64
C GLU A 93 -21.77 17.09 2.72
N PRO A 94 -20.80 16.82 1.82
CA PRO A 94 -20.38 17.81 0.85
C PRO A 94 -21.53 18.15 -0.12
N GLU A 95 -21.63 19.42 -0.52
CA GLU A 95 -22.78 19.91 -1.30
C GLU A 95 -22.94 19.27 -2.70
N ARG A 96 -21.83 18.85 -3.32
CA ARG A 96 -21.79 18.48 -4.75
C ARG A 96 -21.15 17.12 -5.01
N ILE A 97 -20.85 16.38 -3.94
CA ILE A 97 -20.32 15.03 -4.00
C ILE A 97 -20.75 14.30 -2.72
N ALA A 98 -21.42 13.16 -2.88
CA ALA A 98 -21.82 12.34 -1.73
C ALA A 98 -20.57 11.92 -0.94
N ILE A 99 -20.67 11.91 0.39
CA ILE A 99 -19.48 11.67 1.24
C ILE A 99 -18.86 10.28 0.99
N TYR A 100 -19.69 9.26 0.73
CA TYR A 100 -19.25 7.93 0.34
C TYR A 100 -18.46 7.93 -0.97
N HIS A 101 -18.91 8.72 -1.96
CA HIS A 101 -18.21 8.83 -3.23
C HIS A 101 -16.88 9.58 -3.06
N LEU A 102 -16.86 10.64 -2.25
CA LEU A 102 -15.63 11.36 -1.90
C LEU A 102 -14.62 10.43 -1.22
N ALA A 103 -15.06 9.67 -0.22
CA ALA A 103 -14.22 8.68 0.46
C ALA A 103 -13.62 7.69 -0.55
N TRP A 104 -14.46 7.08 -1.39
CA TRP A 104 -14.04 6.10 -2.40
C TRP A 104 -13.00 6.64 -3.40
N LEU A 105 -13.12 7.90 -3.83
CA LEU A 105 -12.17 8.55 -4.73
C LEU A 105 -10.85 8.88 -4.02
N LEU A 106 -10.93 9.42 -2.80
CA LEU A 106 -9.74 9.76 -2.01
C LEU A 106 -8.98 8.52 -1.56
N SER A 107 -9.65 7.42 -1.23
CA SER A 107 -9.00 6.16 -0.87
C SER A 107 -8.20 5.57 -2.03
N ARG A 108 -8.73 5.64 -3.26
CA ARG A 108 -7.97 5.25 -4.48
C ARG A 108 -6.71 6.09 -4.61
N MET A 109 -6.89 7.41 -4.56
CA MET A 109 -5.81 8.37 -4.67
C MET A 109 -4.74 8.09 -3.60
N VAL A 110 -5.10 8.01 -2.33
CA VAL A 110 -4.13 7.76 -1.25
C VAL A 110 -3.39 6.44 -1.46
N LEU A 111 -4.09 5.37 -1.84
CA LEU A 111 -3.47 4.08 -2.09
C LEU A 111 -2.42 4.16 -3.22
N ASP A 112 -2.80 4.72 -4.37
CA ASP A 112 -1.91 4.86 -5.52
C ASP A 112 -0.70 5.73 -5.20
N PHE A 113 -0.91 6.85 -4.52
CA PHE A 113 0.12 7.81 -4.14
C PHE A 113 1.11 7.26 -3.09
N VAL A 114 0.63 6.46 -2.14
CA VAL A 114 1.52 5.84 -1.15
C VAL A 114 2.36 4.72 -1.78
N LEU A 115 1.79 3.98 -2.72
CA LEU A 115 2.46 2.85 -3.37
C LEU A 115 3.38 3.27 -4.53
N ASP A 116 3.13 4.41 -5.16
CA ASP A 116 3.95 4.97 -6.23
C ASP A 116 4.60 6.30 -5.79
N PRO A 117 5.84 6.27 -5.29
CA PRO A 117 6.56 7.48 -4.87
C PRO A 117 6.80 8.49 -5.99
N GLU A 118 6.88 8.05 -7.25
CA GLU A 118 7.04 8.98 -8.38
C GLU A 118 5.75 9.77 -8.61
N LEU A 119 4.59 9.17 -8.33
CA LEU A 119 3.31 9.87 -8.34
C LEU A 119 3.25 10.93 -7.24
N GLU A 120 3.73 10.62 -6.02
CA GLU A 120 3.74 11.55 -4.88
C GLU A 120 4.59 12.79 -5.11
N GLU A 121 5.77 12.66 -5.69
CA GLU A 121 6.69 13.79 -5.93
C GLU A 121 6.17 14.76 -7.00
N ASN A 122 5.38 14.28 -7.96
CA ASN A 122 5.04 15.03 -9.16
C ASN A 122 3.71 15.81 -9.08
N TYR A 123 2.88 15.60 -8.06
CA TYR A 123 1.52 16.16 -8.03
C TYR A 123 1.29 17.15 -6.89
N THR A 124 0.90 18.38 -7.27
CA THR A 124 0.33 19.37 -6.33
C THR A 124 -1.02 18.90 -5.78
N ALA A 125 -1.52 19.51 -4.69
CA ALA A 125 -2.85 19.21 -4.14
C ALA A 125 -3.99 19.30 -5.18
N LYS A 126 -3.88 20.25 -6.14
CA LYS A 126 -4.81 20.36 -7.27
C LYS A 126 -4.69 19.17 -8.22
N GLY A 127 -3.46 18.74 -8.50
CA GLY A 127 -3.18 17.57 -9.32
C GLY A 127 -3.74 16.30 -8.69
N ARG A 128 -3.57 16.11 -7.37
CA ARG A 128 -4.11 14.97 -6.63
C ARG A 128 -5.64 14.86 -6.77
N LEU A 129 -6.36 15.97 -6.59
CA LEU A 129 -7.82 15.99 -6.80
C LEU A 129 -8.21 15.66 -8.24
N ALA A 130 -7.48 16.18 -9.22
CA ALA A 130 -7.72 15.86 -10.62
C ALA A 130 -7.45 14.37 -10.92
N TYR A 131 -6.38 13.79 -10.36
CA TYR A 131 -6.06 12.37 -10.44
C TYR A 131 -7.17 11.50 -9.82
N ALA A 132 -7.73 11.93 -8.69
CA ALA A 132 -8.87 11.28 -8.06
C ALA A 132 -10.17 11.39 -8.89
N GLY A 133 -10.20 12.18 -9.96
CA GLY A 133 -11.40 12.45 -10.75
C GLY A 133 -12.36 13.45 -10.12
N ILE A 134 -11.90 14.22 -9.12
CA ILE A 134 -12.70 15.23 -8.44
C ILE A 134 -12.60 16.55 -9.22
N ASN A 135 -13.70 16.92 -9.85
CA ASN A 135 -13.75 18.13 -10.66
C ASN A 135 -13.83 19.39 -9.79
N ARG A 136 -13.33 20.53 -10.31
CA ARG A 136 -13.37 21.83 -9.60
C ARG A 136 -14.77 22.26 -9.19
N HIS A 137 -15.79 21.87 -9.95
CA HIS A 137 -17.18 22.19 -9.63
C HIS A 137 -17.73 21.35 -8.47
N GLN A 138 -17.16 20.16 -8.20
CA GLN A 138 -17.55 19.28 -7.09
C GLN A 138 -16.84 19.67 -5.80
N MET A 139 -15.55 19.99 -5.88
CA MET A 139 -14.72 20.39 -4.74
C MET A 139 -13.61 21.32 -5.21
N ASN A 140 -13.48 22.49 -4.58
CA ASN A 140 -12.32 23.35 -4.81
C ASN A 140 -11.17 22.95 -3.87
N VAL A 141 -9.94 23.32 -4.25
CA VAL A 141 -8.70 22.93 -3.54
C VAL A 141 -8.66 23.48 -2.11
N GLU A 142 -9.20 24.68 -1.88
CA GLU A 142 -9.16 25.31 -0.56
C GLU A 142 -10.13 24.65 0.42
N SER A 143 -11.37 24.39 -0.01
CA SER A 143 -12.34 23.60 0.71
C SER A 143 -11.74 22.25 1.06
N TYR A 144 -11.19 21.55 0.06
CA TYR A 144 -10.51 20.28 0.30
C TYR A 144 -9.43 20.36 1.39
N ARG A 145 -8.51 21.33 1.27
CA ARG A 145 -7.41 21.53 2.23
C ARG A 145 -7.93 21.80 3.65
N LYS A 146 -9.00 22.57 3.79
CA LYS A 146 -9.53 22.98 5.10
C LYS A 146 -10.45 21.93 5.74
N THR A 147 -11.12 21.09 4.96
CA THR A 147 -12.16 20.20 5.50
C THR A 147 -11.85 18.71 5.36
N TRP A 148 -11.16 18.28 4.31
CA TRP A 148 -11.04 16.85 3.96
C TRP A 148 -9.62 16.31 3.97
N LYS A 149 -8.60 17.18 3.83
CA LYS A 149 -7.18 16.79 3.85
C LYS A 149 -6.77 16.02 5.11
N GLY A 150 -7.40 16.29 6.26
CA GLY A 150 -7.15 15.54 7.49
C GLY A 150 -7.47 14.04 7.36
N TYR A 151 -8.52 13.67 6.63
CA TYR A 151 -8.86 12.27 6.39
C TYR A 151 -7.93 11.61 5.37
N GLU A 152 -7.44 12.37 4.38
CA GLU A 152 -6.36 11.90 3.50
C GLU A 152 -5.12 11.53 4.34
N SER A 153 -4.69 12.43 5.23
CA SER A 153 -3.57 12.19 6.13
C SER A 153 -3.80 11.01 7.07
N LEU A 154 -5.04 10.78 7.52
CA LEU A 154 -5.40 9.63 8.33
C LEU A 154 -5.24 8.33 7.54
N MET A 155 -5.76 8.28 6.31
CA MET A 155 -5.62 7.12 5.42
C MET A 155 -4.14 6.83 5.11
N THR A 156 -3.35 7.87 4.80
CA THR A 156 -1.90 7.72 4.56
C THR A 156 -1.21 7.11 5.77
N GLN A 157 -1.44 7.63 6.97
CA GLN A 157 -0.85 7.09 8.20
C GLN A 157 -1.25 5.64 8.45
N MET A 158 -2.47 5.24 8.10
CA MET A 158 -2.91 3.86 8.26
C MET A 158 -2.20 2.90 7.31
N ILE A 159 -1.97 3.28 6.05
CA ILE A 159 -1.16 2.48 5.13
C ILE A 159 0.29 2.42 5.62
N GLU A 160 0.88 3.55 6.04
CA GLU A 160 2.26 3.58 6.55
C GLU A 160 2.44 2.68 7.78
N ARG A 161 1.47 2.64 8.69
CA ARG A 161 1.48 1.70 9.82
C ARG A 161 1.43 0.24 9.38
N ALA A 162 0.60 -0.07 8.38
CA ALA A 162 0.52 -1.42 7.81
C ALA A 162 1.84 -1.84 7.12
N ILE A 163 2.50 -0.90 6.44
CA ILE A 163 3.83 -1.11 5.85
C ILE A 163 4.85 -1.37 6.96
N LEU A 164 4.90 -0.57 8.02
CA LEU A 164 5.82 -0.77 9.15
C LEU A 164 5.60 -2.11 9.87
N GLU A 165 4.34 -2.54 10.04
CA GLU A 165 4.01 -3.87 10.55
C GLU A 165 4.57 -4.97 9.64
N ALA A 166 4.32 -4.84 8.33
CA ALA A 166 4.81 -5.79 7.33
C ALA A 166 6.34 -5.86 7.32
N GLU A 167 7.03 -4.72 7.32
CA GLU A 167 8.49 -4.64 7.39
C GLU A 167 9.06 -5.37 8.62
N THR A 168 8.47 -5.10 9.78
CA THR A 168 8.90 -5.72 11.05
C THR A 168 8.69 -7.23 11.00
N THR A 169 7.56 -7.67 10.47
CA THR A 169 7.21 -9.08 10.33
C THR A 169 8.15 -9.78 9.35
N ILE A 170 8.44 -9.17 8.20
CA ILE A 170 9.37 -9.69 7.19
C ILE A 170 10.77 -9.84 7.78
N GLU A 171 11.25 -8.85 8.52
CA GLU A 171 12.57 -8.91 9.14
C GLU A 171 12.65 -10.03 10.19
N GLN A 172 11.62 -10.20 11.00
CA GLN A 172 11.53 -11.30 11.97
C GLN A 172 11.46 -12.66 11.29
N TYR A 173 10.62 -12.80 10.28
CA TYR A 173 10.48 -14.02 9.50
C TYR A 173 11.82 -14.39 8.87
N ARG A 174 12.47 -13.45 8.18
CA ARG A 174 13.82 -13.61 7.61
C ARG A 174 14.83 -14.10 8.64
N LYS A 175 14.92 -13.46 9.81
CA LYS A 175 15.83 -13.87 10.89
C LYS A 175 15.55 -15.28 11.37
N ASN A 176 14.28 -15.66 11.49
CA ASN A 176 13.88 -17.00 11.95
C ASN A 176 14.18 -18.06 10.90
N THR A 177 13.95 -17.79 9.62
CA THR A 177 14.29 -18.72 8.54
C THR A 177 15.79 -19.00 8.51
N TYR A 178 16.66 -17.98 8.60
CA TYR A 178 18.11 -18.20 8.62
C TYR A 178 18.62 -18.88 9.90
N LYS A 179 17.98 -18.63 11.06
CA LYS A 179 18.31 -19.36 12.29
C LYS A 179 18.00 -20.85 12.16
N ASN A 180 16.86 -21.19 11.57
CA ASN A 180 16.45 -22.57 11.35
C ASN A 180 17.31 -23.30 10.30
N MET A 181 17.97 -22.57 9.38
CA MET A 181 18.92 -23.17 8.42
C MET A 181 20.31 -23.45 9.02
N ARG A 182 20.65 -22.84 10.17
CA ARG A 182 21.94 -23.01 10.85
C ARG A 182 21.91 -24.02 12.01
N ALA A 183 20.72 -24.49 12.39
CA ALA A 183 20.48 -25.48 13.44
C ALA A 183 20.41 -26.89 12.85
#